data_AF-A0A2T2UBB4-F1
#
_entry.id   AF-A0A2T2UBB4-F1
#
_cell.length_a   1.000
_cell.length_b   1.000
_cell.length_c   1.000
_cell.angle_alpha   90.00
_cell.angle_beta   90.00
_cell.angle_gamma   90.00
#
_symmetry.space_group_name_H-M   'P 1'
#
loop_
_entity.id
_entity.type
_entity.pdbx_description
1 polymer ?
#
loop_
_entity_poly.entity_id
_entity_poly.type
_entity_poly.pdbx_seq_one_letter_code
_entity_poly.pdbx_strand_id
1 'polypeptide(L)'
;MTTASKQSAKRAHRRAMIWSLAVILVGAMLAPLSGYLYVAVSEDAVAEEAAAGAWQERNPRAETWREVRADTGGYTAASGPYVTNNFIQNGGENWRNLRNGPVAGIVPWIMALALVAIGVFHAVHGPNRLEQRAGRKVLRWQTWERVLHWITAISFILLAITGLSLLFGRVVLIPLLGHAGFAVWAELSKLVHNFLGPVFTAAVLVMIVSWVRYNIPTKVDLDWFRKGGGMGSQHASAGRMNGGEKVWFW
;
A
#
# COMPACT_ATOMS: atom_id res chain seq x y z
N MET A 1 9.84 40.56 15.75
CA MET A 1 8.57 39.82 15.59
C MET A 1 7.96 39.58 16.97
N THR A 2 6.85 40.25 17.27
CA THR A 2 6.21 40.26 18.60
C THR A 2 5.53 38.92 18.91
N THR A 3 5.36 38.59 20.19
CA THR A 3 4.71 37.36 20.68
C THR A 3 3.30 37.16 20.11
N ALA A 4 2.58 38.26 19.85
CA ALA A 4 1.26 38.28 19.21
C ALA A 4 1.29 37.72 17.76
N SER A 5 2.33 38.01 16.96
CA SER A 5 2.41 37.52 15.58
C SER A 5 2.65 36.00 15.51
N LYS A 6 3.41 35.47 16.48
CA LYS A 6 3.66 34.02 16.60
C LYS A 6 2.40 33.25 17.04
N GLN A 7 1.60 33.81 17.94
CA GLN A 7 0.33 33.20 18.35
C GLN A 7 -0.71 33.19 17.22
N SER A 8 -0.78 34.26 16.42
CA SER A 8 -1.65 34.35 15.24
C SER A 8 -1.32 33.27 14.19
N ALA A 9 -0.03 33.13 13.83
CA ALA A 9 0.42 32.10 12.89
C ALA A 9 0.12 30.67 13.39
N LYS A 10 0.27 30.42 14.69
CA LYS A 10 -0.02 29.12 15.31
C LYS A 10 -1.52 28.80 15.29
N ARG A 11 -2.39 29.80 15.50
CA ARG A 11 -3.85 29.66 15.36
C ARG A 11 -4.27 29.42 13.90
N ALA A 12 -3.67 30.12 12.95
CA ALA A 12 -3.93 29.94 11.52
C ALA A 12 -3.56 28.52 11.05
N HIS A 13 -2.38 28.03 11.45
CA HIS A 13 -1.95 26.67 11.13
C HIS A 13 -2.84 25.59 11.76
N ARG A 14 -3.25 25.77 13.02
CA ARG A 14 -4.18 24.84 13.69
C ARG A 14 -5.56 24.84 13.02
N ARG A 15 -6.06 26.00 12.60
CA ARG A 15 -7.30 26.10 11.81
C ARG A 15 -7.16 25.39 10.47
N ALA A 16 -6.05 25.61 9.74
CA ALA A 16 -5.78 24.92 8.49
C ALA A 16 -5.75 23.41 8.67
N MET A 17 -5.06 22.88 9.70
CA MET A 17 -5.08 21.45 10.00
C MET A 17 -6.48 20.92 10.31
N ILE A 18 -7.27 21.64 11.11
CA ILE A 18 -8.66 21.23 11.43
C ILE A 18 -9.51 21.21 10.16
N TRP A 19 -9.40 22.23 9.30
CA TRP A 19 -10.13 22.28 8.03
C TRP A 19 -9.68 21.21 7.05
N SER A 20 -8.37 20.93 6.95
CA SER A 20 -7.87 19.81 6.15
C SER A 20 -8.38 18.48 6.67
N LEU A 21 -8.36 18.27 8.00
CA LEU A 21 -8.91 17.05 8.62
C LEU A 21 -10.40 16.92 8.37
N ALA A 22 -11.16 18.01 8.47
CA ALA A 22 -12.59 18.05 8.21
C ALA A 22 -12.91 17.77 6.73
N VAL A 23 -12.15 18.36 5.79
CA VAL A 23 -12.30 18.08 4.35
C VAL A 23 -11.95 16.63 4.04
N ILE A 24 -10.91 16.07 4.64
CA ILE A 24 -10.54 14.66 4.48
C ILE A 24 -11.65 13.75 5.04
N LEU A 25 -12.17 14.06 6.24
CA LEU A 25 -13.25 13.27 6.86
C LEU A 25 -14.56 13.36 6.06
N VAL A 26 -14.98 14.56 5.69
CA VAL A 26 -16.19 14.77 4.87
C VAL A 26 -16.02 14.14 3.49
N GLY A 27 -14.87 14.31 2.84
CA GLY A 27 -14.55 13.65 1.58
C GLY A 27 -14.55 12.13 1.68
N ALA A 28 -14.01 11.57 2.76
CA ALA A 28 -14.01 10.13 3.04
C ALA A 28 -15.42 9.59 3.36
N MET A 29 -16.33 10.43 3.88
CA MET A 29 -17.74 10.06 4.11
C MET A 29 -18.61 10.24 2.85
N LEU A 30 -18.28 11.18 1.98
CA LEU A 30 -19.00 11.43 0.72
C LEU A 30 -18.57 10.50 -0.41
N ALA A 31 -17.31 10.07 -0.46
CA ALA A 31 -16.82 9.16 -1.49
C ALA A 31 -17.53 7.78 -1.52
N PRO A 32 -17.96 7.20 -0.39
CA PRO A 32 -18.83 6.01 -0.40
C PRO A 32 -20.24 6.29 -0.94
N LEU A 33 -20.78 7.49 -0.67
CA LEU A 33 -22.12 7.89 -1.07
C LEU A 33 -22.27 8.05 -2.59
N SER A 34 -21.21 8.38 -3.33
CA SER A 34 -21.25 8.38 -4.80
C SER A 34 -21.40 6.96 -5.37
N GLY A 35 -20.85 5.94 -4.69
CA GLY A 35 -21.08 4.54 -5.01
C GLY A 35 -22.56 4.19 -4.86
N TYR A 36 -23.17 4.53 -3.71
CA TYR A 36 -24.59 4.33 -3.47
C TYR A 36 -25.49 5.08 -4.47
N LEU A 37 -25.13 6.31 -4.85
CA LEU A 37 -25.87 7.07 -5.86
C LEU A 37 -25.78 6.41 -7.24
N TYR A 38 -24.61 5.87 -7.62
CA TYR A 38 -24.49 5.11 -8.86
C TYR A 38 -25.37 3.85 -8.84
N VAL A 39 -25.35 3.06 -7.75
CA VAL A 39 -26.22 1.88 -7.61
C VAL A 39 -27.70 2.28 -7.67
N ALA A 40 -28.10 3.34 -6.97
CA ALA A 40 -29.49 3.79 -6.91
C ALA A 40 -30.04 4.31 -8.25
N VAL A 41 -29.16 4.72 -9.17
CA VAL A 41 -29.53 5.32 -10.46
C VAL A 41 -29.23 4.37 -11.64
N SER A 42 -28.52 3.26 -11.42
CA SER A 42 -28.21 2.27 -12.46
C SER A 42 -29.10 1.03 -12.35
N GLU A 43 -29.99 0.86 -13.34
CA GLU A 43 -30.89 -0.30 -13.42
C GLU A 43 -30.12 -1.63 -13.58
N ASP A 44 -29.02 -1.61 -14.33
CA ASP A 44 -28.16 -2.78 -14.54
C ASP A 44 -27.51 -3.30 -13.25
N ALA A 45 -27.12 -2.40 -12.36
CA ALA A 45 -26.38 -2.76 -11.15
C ALA A 45 -27.30 -3.32 -10.05
N VAL A 46 -28.56 -2.87 -10.01
CA VAL A 46 -29.61 -3.44 -9.14
C VAL A 46 -30.01 -4.84 -9.62
N ALA A 47 -30.08 -5.06 -10.94
CA ALA A 47 -30.37 -6.37 -11.52
C ALA A 47 -29.25 -7.39 -11.24
N GLU A 48 -27.99 -6.97 -11.29
CA GLU A 48 -26.83 -7.82 -11.02
C GLU A 48 -26.74 -8.25 -9.54
N GLU A 49 -27.08 -7.37 -8.59
CA GLU A 49 -27.13 -7.69 -7.15
C GLU A 49 -28.27 -8.67 -6.81
N ALA A 50 -29.44 -8.50 -7.44
CA ALA A 50 -30.55 -9.46 -7.30
C ALA A 50 -30.19 -10.85 -7.87
N ALA A 51 -29.42 -10.90 -8.96
CA ALA A 51 -28.91 -12.15 -9.55
C ALA A 51 -27.78 -12.79 -8.71
N ALA A 52 -26.96 -11.99 -8.03
CA ALA A 52 -25.87 -12.48 -7.18
C ALA A 52 -26.36 -13.30 -5.98
N GLY A 53 -27.55 -12.99 -5.44
CA GLY A 53 -28.19 -13.76 -4.37
C GLY A 53 -28.64 -15.18 -4.80
N ALA A 54 -28.71 -15.46 -6.09
CA ALA A 54 -29.22 -16.74 -6.62
C ALA A 54 -28.17 -17.87 -6.70
N TRP A 55 -26.88 -17.60 -6.49
CA TRP A 55 -25.79 -18.58 -6.66
C TRP A 55 -25.62 -19.60 -5.51
N GLN A 56 -26.63 -19.78 -4.66
CA GLN A 56 -26.61 -20.78 -3.59
C GLN A 56 -26.98 -22.20 -4.06
N GLU A 57 -26.99 -22.46 -5.36
CA GLU A 57 -27.24 -23.78 -5.90
C GLU A 57 -25.96 -24.65 -5.88
N ARG A 58 -26.01 -25.77 -5.17
CA ARG A 58 -24.90 -26.72 -5.06
C ARG A 58 -24.67 -27.34 -6.43
N ASN A 59 -23.56 -26.98 -7.09
CA ASN A 59 -23.23 -27.46 -8.44
C ASN A 59 -23.39 -28.99 -8.54
N PRO A 60 -24.35 -29.51 -9.33
CA PRO A 60 -24.64 -30.95 -9.41
C PRO A 60 -23.48 -31.76 -9.99
N ARG A 61 -22.52 -31.11 -10.65
CA ARG A 61 -21.29 -31.72 -11.18
C ARG A 61 -20.08 -31.54 -10.26
N ALA A 62 -20.27 -31.14 -9.00
CA ALA A 62 -19.16 -30.89 -8.07
C ALA A 62 -18.27 -32.12 -7.83
N GLU A 63 -18.81 -33.34 -7.91
CA GLU A 63 -17.99 -34.57 -7.86
C GLU A 63 -17.20 -34.78 -9.16
N THR A 64 -17.83 -34.63 -10.33
CA THR A 64 -17.15 -34.70 -11.62
C THR A 64 -15.98 -33.71 -11.70
N TRP A 65 -16.16 -32.47 -11.23
CA TRP A 65 -15.08 -31.47 -11.19
C TRP A 65 -13.97 -31.80 -10.19
N ARG A 66 -14.27 -32.55 -9.11
CA ARG A 66 -13.25 -33.06 -8.19
C ARG A 66 -12.44 -34.20 -8.81
N GLU A 67 -13.08 -35.10 -9.55
CA GLU A 67 -12.42 -36.18 -10.28
C GLU A 67 -11.50 -35.64 -11.38
N VAL A 68 -11.97 -34.67 -12.18
CA VAL A 68 -11.15 -34.01 -13.22
C VAL A 68 -9.97 -33.23 -12.61
N ARG A 69 -10.09 -32.76 -11.36
CA ARG A 69 -9.01 -32.10 -10.61
C ARG A 69 -7.97 -33.07 -10.06
N ALA A 70 -8.30 -34.36 -9.90
CA ALA A 70 -7.51 -35.34 -9.15
C ALA A 70 -6.20 -35.80 -9.85
N ASP A 71 -5.61 -34.97 -10.70
CA ASP A 71 -4.36 -35.23 -11.43
C ASP A 71 -4.34 -36.58 -12.17
N THR A 72 -5.50 -37.00 -12.67
CA THR A 72 -5.62 -38.14 -13.55
C THR A 72 -4.96 -37.79 -14.88
N GLY A 73 -3.72 -38.26 -15.07
CA GLY A 73 -2.92 -38.03 -16.27
C GLY A 73 -3.71 -38.40 -17.52
N GLY A 74 -4.03 -37.39 -18.34
CA GLY A 74 -4.67 -37.54 -19.63
C GLY A 74 -3.64 -37.67 -20.75
N TYR A 75 -4.04 -38.29 -21.85
CA TYR A 75 -3.26 -38.26 -23.09
C TYR A 75 -3.60 -36.98 -23.86
N THR A 76 -2.59 -36.23 -24.29
CA THR A 76 -2.73 -35.12 -25.25
C THR A 76 -1.71 -35.28 -26.37
N ALA A 77 -2.13 -34.98 -27.59
CA ALA A 77 -1.25 -34.97 -28.77
C ALA A 77 -0.58 -33.60 -28.97
N ALA A 78 -0.94 -32.59 -28.17
CA ALA A 78 -0.36 -31.26 -28.26
C ALA A 78 1.07 -31.24 -27.69
N SER A 79 1.95 -30.43 -28.28
CA SER A 79 3.32 -30.23 -27.80
C SER A 79 3.64 -28.74 -27.68
N GLY A 80 4.36 -28.36 -26.62
CA GLY A 80 4.72 -26.98 -26.34
C GLY A 80 5.03 -26.74 -24.86
N PRO A 81 5.67 -25.62 -24.50
CA PRO A 81 6.14 -25.35 -23.13
C PRO A 81 5.02 -25.21 -22.09
N TYR A 82 3.76 -25.10 -22.52
CA TYR A 82 2.59 -24.92 -21.67
C TYR A 82 1.59 -26.08 -21.75
N VAL A 83 1.91 -27.15 -22.48
CA VAL A 83 1.06 -28.34 -22.55
C VAL A 83 1.32 -29.21 -21.33
N THR A 84 0.32 -29.35 -20.47
CA THR A 84 0.35 -30.27 -19.33
C THR A 84 -0.61 -31.43 -19.59
N ASN A 85 -0.20 -32.66 -19.26
CA ASN A 85 -1.03 -33.87 -19.34
C ASN A 85 -2.14 -33.89 -18.27
N ASN A 86 -2.53 -32.72 -17.75
CA ASN A 86 -3.46 -32.54 -16.65
C ASN A 86 -4.65 -31.73 -17.17
N PHE A 87 -5.87 -32.19 -16.90
CA PHE A 87 -7.09 -31.52 -17.36
C PHE A 87 -7.32 -30.17 -16.69
N ILE A 88 -6.88 -29.97 -15.44
CA ILE A 88 -7.04 -28.73 -14.68
C ILE A 88 -5.70 -28.32 -14.07
N GLN A 89 -5.28 -27.08 -14.33
CA GLN A 89 -4.15 -26.44 -13.66
C GLN A 89 -4.55 -25.94 -12.26
N ASN A 90 -4.01 -26.58 -11.22
CA ASN A 90 -4.31 -26.24 -9.83
C ASN A 90 -3.57 -25.00 -9.29
N GLY A 91 -2.64 -24.41 -10.04
CA GLY A 91 -1.83 -23.27 -9.58
C GLY A 91 -2.66 -22.06 -9.14
N GLY A 92 -3.74 -21.74 -9.87
CA GLY A 92 -4.64 -20.64 -9.52
C GLY A 92 -5.42 -20.89 -8.21
N GLU A 93 -5.82 -22.13 -7.97
CA GLU A 93 -6.51 -22.54 -6.74
C GLU A 93 -5.58 -22.49 -5.52
N ASN A 94 -4.32 -22.93 -5.68
CA ASN A 94 -3.31 -22.82 -4.63
C ASN A 94 -3.06 -21.36 -4.24
N TRP A 95 -2.92 -20.48 -5.23
CA TRP A 95 -2.80 -19.03 -4.97
C TRP A 95 -4.05 -18.46 -4.31
N ARG A 96 -5.25 -18.85 -4.77
CA ARG A 96 -6.52 -18.41 -4.18
C ARG A 96 -6.64 -18.83 -2.72
N ASN A 97 -6.26 -20.06 -2.38
CA ASN A 97 -6.27 -20.58 -1.01
C ASN A 97 -5.24 -19.86 -0.13
N LEU A 98 -4.04 -19.60 -0.64
CA LEU A 98 -3.02 -18.82 0.07
C LEU A 98 -3.50 -17.37 0.32
N ARG A 99 -4.03 -16.72 -0.72
CA ARG A 99 -4.49 -15.33 -0.67
C ARG A 99 -5.68 -15.17 0.28
N ASN A 100 -6.70 -16.01 0.14
CA ASN A 100 -7.94 -15.89 0.92
C ASN A 100 -7.82 -16.51 2.31
N GLY A 101 -6.85 -17.39 2.54
CA GLY A 101 -6.56 -17.97 3.85
C GLY A 101 -5.47 -17.18 4.58
N PRO A 102 -4.22 -17.66 4.64
CA PRO A 102 -3.16 -17.04 5.43
C PRO A 102 -2.93 -15.55 5.16
N VAL A 103 -2.89 -15.13 3.89
CA VAL A 103 -2.56 -13.74 3.54
C VAL A 103 -3.65 -12.78 4.03
N ALA A 104 -4.92 -13.03 3.68
CA ALA A 104 -6.03 -12.22 4.13
C ALA A 104 -6.19 -12.23 5.66
N GLY A 105 -5.85 -13.35 6.32
CA GLY A 105 -5.93 -13.49 7.77
C GLY A 105 -4.81 -12.78 8.53
N ILE A 106 -3.56 -12.79 8.03
CA ILE A 106 -2.37 -12.34 8.78
C ILE A 106 -1.96 -10.92 8.40
N VAL A 107 -1.95 -10.58 7.11
CA VAL A 107 -1.38 -9.32 6.61
C VAL A 107 -2.01 -8.07 7.24
N PRO A 108 -3.35 -7.99 7.43
CA PRO A 108 -3.96 -6.86 8.13
C PRO A 108 -3.39 -6.62 9.53
N TRP A 109 -3.16 -7.67 10.30
CA TRP A 109 -2.62 -7.58 11.65
C TRP A 109 -1.17 -7.14 11.67
N ILE A 110 -0.35 -7.62 10.72
CA ILE A 110 1.04 -7.15 10.59
C ILE A 110 1.07 -5.65 10.28
N MET A 111 0.23 -5.18 9.35
CA MET A 111 0.16 -3.76 9.01
C MET A 111 -0.33 -2.91 10.20
N ALA A 112 -1.39 -3.37 10.89
CA ALA A 112 -1.89 -2.70 12.08
C ALA A 112 -0.83 -2.63 13.20
N LEU A 113 -0.14 -3.74 13.46
CA LEU A 113 0.94 -3.81 14.44
C LEU A 113 2.09 -2.87 14.07
N ALA A 114 2.48 -2.80 12.79
CA ALA A 114 3.52 -1.89 12.34
C ALA A 114 3.13 -0.41 12.58
N LEU A 115 1.89 -0.04 12.26
CA LEU A 115 1.39 1.32 12.51
C LEU A 115 1.35 1.66 14.01
N VAL A 116 0.88 0.71 14.85
CA VAL A 116 0.87 0.87 16.30
C VAL A 116 2.30 0.98 16.83
N ALA A 117 3.23 0.14 16.36
CA ALA A 117 4.63 0.18 16.76
C ALA A 117 5.28 1.54 16.43
N ILE A 118 5.06 2.06 15.22
CA ILE A 118 5.52 3.40 14.83
C ILE A 118 4.90 4.49 15.72
N GLY A 119 3.60 4.39 16.00
CA GLY A 119 2.87 5.34 16.85
C GLY A 119 3.39 5.34 18.30
N VAL A 120 3.54 4.16 18.90
CA VAL A 120 4.09 3.98 20.25
C VAL A 120 5.54 4.47 20.30
N PHE A 121 6.35 4.09 19.32
CA PHE A 121 7.73 4.55 19.22
C PHE A 121 7.82 6.08 19.20
N HIS A 122 6.98 6.73 18.40
CA HIS A 122 6.92 8.18 18.31
C HIS A 122 6.41 8.82 19.61
N ALA A 123 5.43 8.21 20.29
CA ALA A 123 4.92 8.70 21.57
C ALA A 123 5.97 8.63 22.69
N VAL A 124 6.83 7.59 22.70
CA VAL A 124 7.88 7.40 23.71
C VAL A 124 9.09 8.30 23.44
N HIS A 125 9.58 8.37 22.19
CA HIS A 125 10.83 9.08 21.88
C HIS A 125 10.63 10.54 21.47
N GLY A 126 9.44 10.89 20.96
CA GLY A 126 9.15 12.23 20.48
C GLY A 126 9.97 12.64 19.25
N PRO A 127 9.84 13.91 18.82
CA PRO A 127 10.59 14.43 17.68
C PRO A 127 12.00 14.89 18.07
N ASN A 128 13.01 14.47 17.31
CA ASN A 128 14.37 15.00 17.42
C ASN A 128 14.41 16.46 16.94
N ARG A 129 14.48 17.40 17.89
CA ARG A 129 14.52 18.83 17.60
C ARG A 129 15.96 19.34 17.58
N LEU A 130 16.25 20.20 16.62
CA LEU A 130 17.48 20.99 16.62
C LEU A 130 17.37 22.05 17.70
N GLU A 131 18.39 22.16 18.56
CA GLU A 131 18.46 23.20 19.59
C GLU A 131 18.46 24.60 18.97
N GLN A 132 19.26 24.79 17.92
CA GLN A 132 19.37 26.06 17.19
C GLN A 132 19.56 25.84 15.69
N ARG A 133 18.98 26.72 14.87
CA ARG A 133 19.16 26.71 13.42
C ARG A 133 20.32 27.64 13.05
N ALA A 134 21.28 27.14 12.28
CA ALA A 134 22.47 27.89 11.85
C ALA A 134 22.19 29.02 10.82
N GLY A 135 20.95 29.21 10.37
CA GLY A 135 20.56 30.27 9.42
C GLY A 135 21.01 30.07 7.97
N ARG A 136 21.97 29.17 7.72
CA ARG A 136 22.47 28.81 6.38
C ARG A 136 21.94 27.42 5.97
N LYS A 137 21.66 27.25 4.68
CA LYS A 137 21.22 25.96 4.11
C LYS A 137 22.32 25.36 3.26
N VAL A 138 22.44 24.03 3.29
CA VAL A 138 23.30 23.26 2.41
C VAL A 138 22.45 22.40 1.49
N LEU A 139 22.89 22.23 0.24
CA LEU A 139 22.19 21.39 -0.73
C LEU A 139 22.44 19.91 -0.40
N ARG A 140 21.41 19.23 0.15
CA ARG A 140 21.49 17.78 0.45
C ARG A 140 21.12 16.91 -0.75
N TRP A 141 20.12 17.34 -1.53
CA TRP A 141 19.53 16.59 -2.64
C TRP A 141 19.32 17.52 -3.83
N GLN A 142 19.70 17.08 -5.03
CA GLN A 142 19.47 17.80 -6.28
C GLN A 142 17.99 17.83 -6.65
N THR A 143 17.60 18.74 -7.54
CA THR A 143 16.19 18.88 -7.94
C THR A 143 15.65 17.61 -8.59
N TRP A 144 16.42 16.97 -9.47
CA TRP A 144 15.99 15.73 -10.14
C TRP A 144 15.82 14.56 -9.15
N GLU A 145 16.65 14.46 -8.11
CA GLU A 145 16.53 13.44 -7.04
C GLU A 145 15.21 13.62 -6.28
N ARG A 146 14.82 14.87 -6.02
CA ARG A 146 13.54 15.19 -5.37
C ARG A 146 12.35 14.86 -6.29
N VAL A 147 12.45 15.14 -7.58
CA VAL A 147 11.39 14.80 -8.56
C VAL A 147 11.23 13.29 -8.66
N LEU A 148 12.32 12.54 -8.78
CA LEU A 148 12.32 11.08 -8.80
C LEU A 148 11.68 10.50 -7.53
N HIS A 149 12.00 11.05 -6.37
CA HIS A 149 11.37 10.67 -5.10
C HIS A 149 9.86 10.91 -5.12
N TRP A 150 9.40 12.07 -5.57
CA TRP A 150 7.96 12.40 -5.62
C TRP A 150 7.20 11.53 -6.61
N ILE A 151 7.77 11.23 -7.78
CA ILE A 151 7.18 10.27 -8.74
C ILE A 151 7.00 8.91 -8.07
N THR A 152 8.03 8.43 -7.38
CA THR A 152 8.00 7.13 -6.69
C THR A 152 7.01 7.13 -5.53
N ALA A 153 6.98 8.19 -4.72
CA ALA A 153 6.08 8.30 -3.58
C ALA A 153 4.60 8.36 -4.01
N ILE A 154 4.28 9.17 -5.02
CA ILE A 154 2.89 9.30 -5.52
C ILE A 154 2.44 7.99 -6.16
N SER A 155 3.27 7.39 -7.02
CA SER A 155 2.93 6.09 -7.63
C SER A 155 2.78 4.98 -6.59
N PHE A 156 3.66 4.93 -5.57
CA PHE A 156 3.53 4.00 -4.45
C PHE A 156 2.21 4.17 -3.70
N ILE A 157 1.82 5.40 -3.35
CA ILE A 157 0.58 5.65 -2.61
C ILE A 157 -0.64 5.19 -3.42
N LEU A 158 -0.68 5.51 -4.72
CA LEU A 158 -1.77 5.09 -5.60
C LEU A 158 -1.80 3.56 -5.77
N LEU A 159 -0.64 2.91 -5.93
CA LEU A 159 -0.52 1.46 -5.99
C LEU A 159 -0.94 0.78 -4.68
N ALA A 160 -0.55 1.34 -3.53
CA ALA A 160 -0.94 0.82 -2.23
C ALA A 160 -2.46 0.92 -2.03
N ILE A 161 -3.08 2.07 -2.32
CA ILE A 161 -4.53 2.25 -2.21
C ILE A 161 -5.26 1.26 -3.12
N THR A 162 -4.89 1.19 -4.39
CA THR A 162 -5.55 0.31 -5.37
C THR A 162 -5.30 -1.17 -5.08
N GLY A 163 -4.07 -1.55 -4.73
CA GLY A 163 -3.70 -2.92 -4.39
C GLY A 163 -4.39 -3.43 -3.13
N LEU A 164 -4.41 -2.62 -2.06
CA LEU A 164 -5.11 -2.96 -0.83
C LEU A 164 -6.64 -3.02 -1.03
N SER A 165 -7.18 -2.11 -1.86
CA SER A 165 -8.60 -2.14 -2.23
C SER A 165 -8.99 -3.43 -2.93
N LEU A 166 -8.16 -3.93 -3.84
CA LEU A 166 -8.41 -5.18 -4.56
C LEU A 166 -8.21 -6.41 -3.66
N LEU A 167 -7.25 -6.37 -2.73
CA LEU A 167 -6.98 -7.47 -1.81
C LEU A 167 -8.09 -7.62 -0.75
N PHE A 168 -8.52 -6.51 -0.15
CA PHE A 168 -9.48 -6.50 0.96
C PHE A 168 -10.90 -6.09 0.56
N GLY A 169 -11.14 -5.91 -0.73
CA GLY A 169 -12.40 -5.39 -1.25
C GLY A 169 -13.63 -6.14 -0.76
N ARG A 170 -13.57 -7.47 -0.71
CA ARG A 170 -14.71 -8.30 -0.25
C ARG A 170 -15.07 -8.11 1.22
N VAL A 171 -14.07 -7.94 2.08
CA VAL A 171 -14.27 -7.89 3.54
C VAL A 171 -14.53 -6.46 4.01
N VAL A 172 -13.95 -5.47 3.34
CA VAL A 172 -13.97 -4.07 3.80
C VAL A 172 -14.82 -3.19 2.88
N LEU A 173 -14.64 -3.28 1.56
CA LEU A 173 -15.23 -2.32 0.63
C LEU A 173 -16.63 -2.72 0.15
N ILE A 174 -16.92 -4.01 -0.11
CA ILE A 174 -18.27 -4.45 -0.49
C ILE A 174 -19.28 -4.14 0.63
N PRO A 175 -19.02 -4.42 1.92
CA PRO A 175 -19.94 -4.03 2.98
C PRO A 175 -20.14 -2.50 3.10
N LEU A 176 -19.18 -1.70 2.64
CA LEU A 176 -19.21 -0.24 2.72
C LEU A 176 -19.80 0.45 1.48
N LEU A 177 -19.69 -0.16 0.30
CA LEU A 177 -20.03 0.44 -1.00
C LEU A 177 -21.15 -0.31 -1.74
N GLY A 178 -21.51 -1.51 -1.28
CA GLY A 178 -22.32 -2.46 -2.04
C GLY A 178 -21.52 -3.14 -3.17
N HIS A 179 -22.10 -4.17 -3.78
CA HIS A 179 -21.46 -4.93 -4.86
C HIS A 179 -21.16 -4.05 -6.08
N ALA A 180 -22.16 -3.28 -6.51
CA ALA A 180 -22.06 -2.40 -7.67
C ALA A 180 -21.10 -1.22 -7.45
N GLY A 181 -21.13 -0.58 -6.27
CA GLY A 181 -20.17 0.48 -5.94
C GLY A 181 -18.72 -0.03 -5.89
N PHE A 182 -18.52 -1.23 -5.35
CA PHE A 182 -17.21 -1.88 -5.38
C PHE A 182 -16.79 -2.29 -6.79
N ALA A 183 -17.70 -2.73 -7.66
CA ALA A 183 -17.37 -3.11 -9.04
C ALA A 183 -16.72 -1.94 -9.80
N VAL A 184 -17.34 -0.76 -9.78
CA VAL A 184 -16.79 0.46 -10.40
C VAL A 184 -15.43 0.83 -9.81
N TRP A 185 -15.32 0.82 -8.47
CA TRP A 185 -14.04 1.12 -7.80
C TRP A 185 -12.94 0.12 -8.16
N ALA A 186 -13.28 -1.17 -8.25
CA ALA A 186 -12.36 -2.23 -8.60
C ALA A 186 -11.89 -2.12 -10.05
N GLU A 187 -12.74 -1.71 -10.98
CA GLU A 187 -12.35 -1.44 -12.37
C GLU A 187 -11.34 -0.31 -12.46
N LEU A 188 -11.64 0.83 -11.84
CA LEU A 188 -10.71 1.97 -11.79
C LEU A 188 -9.39 1.57 -11.11
N SER A 189 -9.48 0.85 -9.99
CA SER A 189 -8.31 0.39 -9.24
C SER A 189 -7.42 -0.52 -10.07
N LYS A 190 -7.98 -1.49 -10.80
CA LYS A 190 -7.23 -2.38 -11.70
C LYS A 190 -6.51 -1.58 -12.79
N LEU A 191 -7.21 -0.63 -13.43
CA LEU A 191 -6.64 0.19 -14.48
C LEU A 191 -5.45 0.99 -13.95
N VAL A 192 -5.66 1.76 -12.88
CA VAL A 192 -4.62 2.60 -12.27
C VAL A 192 -3.43 1.75 -11.81
N HIS A 193 -3.69 0.59 -11.19
CA HIS A 193 -2.65 -0.29 -10.68
C HIS A 193 -1.78 -0.87 -11.80
N ASN A 194 -2.41 -1.33 -12.89
CA ASN A 194 -1.70 -1.93 -14.02
C ASN A 194 -0.81 -0.93 -14.76
N PHE A 195 -1.24 0.33 -14.89
CA PHE A 195 -0.44 1.36 -15.57
C PHE A 195 0.65 1.96 -14.66
N LEU A 196 0.37 2.18 -13.38
CA LEU A 196 1.36 2.74 -12.45
C LEU A 196 2.40 1.72 -11.98
N GLY A 197 2.09 0.43 -12.00
CA GLY A 197 3.03 -0.63 -11.58
C GLY A 197 4.37 -0.57 -12.32
N PRO A 198 4.37 -0.55 -13.67
CA PRO A 198 5.58 -0.36 -14.46
C PRO A 198 6.30 0.97 -14.19
N VAL A 199 5.55 2.07 -14.03
CA VAL A 199 6.12 3.41 -13.75
C VAL A 199 6.84 3.42 -12.41
N PHE A 200 6.21 2.89 -11.35
CA PHE A 200 6.80 2.76 -10.02
C PHE A 200 8.05 1.89 -10.06
N THR A 201 7.97 0.74 -10.73
CA THR A 201 9.10 -0.19 -10.87
C THR A 201 10.30 0.49 -11.52
N ALA A 202 10.09 1.18 -12.64
CA ALA A 202 11.14 1.92 -13.33
C ALA A 202 11.73 3.02 -12.44
N ALA A 203 10.89 3.78 -11.73
CA ALA A 203 11.35 4.86 -10.84
C ALA A 203 12.20 4.32 -9.67
N VAL A 204 11.80 3.20 -9.06
CA VAL A 204 12.57 2.52 -8.01
C VAL A 204 13.92 2.03 -8.54
N LEU A 205 13.98 1.44 -9.73
CA LEU A 205 15.25 1.02 -10.33
C LEU A 205 16.21 2.20 -10.53
N VAL A 206 15.70 3.33 -11.01
CA VAL A 206 16.50 4.56 -11.15
C VAL A 206 16.96 5.07 -9.77
N MET A 207 16.12 5.00 -8.73
CA MET A 207 16.52 5.38 -7.36
C MET A 207 17.62 4.47 -6.81
N ILE A 208 17.51 3.16 -7.02
CA ILE A 208 18.52 2.19 -6.59
C ILE A 208 19.86 2.54 -7.23
N VAL A 209 19.92 2.67 -8.56
CA VAL A 209 21.17 3.00 -9.26
C VAL A 209 21.72 4.37 -8.82
N SER A 210 20.85 5.35 -8.62
CA SER A 210 21.24 6.71 -8.21
C SER A 210 21.86 6.75 -6.81
N TRP A 211 21.34 5.94 -5.88
CA TRP A 211 21.63 6.09 -4.45
C TRP A 211 22.33 4.89 -3.80
N VAL A 212 22.48 3.76 -4.49
CA VAL A 212 23.13 2.55 -3.94
C VAL A 212 24.49 2.84 -3.32
N ARG A 213 25.30 3.71 -3.95
CA ARG A 213 26.63 4.07 -3.45
C ARG A 213 26.64 4.72 -2.07
N TYR A 214 25.52 5.34 -1.66
CA TYR A 214 25.38 5.96 -0.33
C TYR A 214 24.81 4.99 0.71
N ASN A 215 24.26 3.87 0.26
CA ASN A 215 23.52 2.91 1.09
C ASN A 215 24.27 1.60 1.34
N ILE A 216 25.53 1.50 0.94
CA ILE A 216 26.39 0.38 1.31
C ILE A 216 26.66 0.43 2.83
N PRO A 217 26.36 -0.64 3.58
CA PRO A 217 26.65 -0.72 5.00
C PRO A 217 28.16 -0.64 5.28
N THR A 218 28.52 0.05 6.36
CA THR A 218 29.89 0.30 6.79
C THR A 218 30.02 0.01 8.28
N LYS A 219 31.26 -0.07 8.80
CA LYS A 219 31.52 -0.24 10.24
C LYS A 219 30.89 0.89 11.08
N VAL A 220 30.77 2.10 10.51
CA VAL A 220 30.14 3.25 11.18
C VAL A 220 28.67 2.97 11.48
N ASP A 221 27.98 2.24 10.60
CA ASP A 221 26.56 1.91 10.81
C ASP A 221 26.39 0.92 11.98
N LEU A 222 27.33 -0.01 12.15
CA LEU A 222 27.32 -0.92 13.30
C LEU A 222 27.53 -0.17 14.61
N ASP A 223 28.45 0.80 14.64
CA ASP A 223 28.65 1.65 15.80
C ASP A 223 27.45 2.58 16.05
N TRP A 224 26.76 3.01 14.99
CA TRP A 224 25.51 3.75 15.08
C TRP A 224 24.40 2.93 15.74
N PHE A 225 24.24 1.65 15.38
CA PHE A 225 23.30 0.75 16.05
C PHE A 225 23.70 0.47 17.50
N ARG A 226 24.98 0.24 17.79
CA ARG A 226 25.48 0.05 19.17
C ARG A 226 25.20 1.25 20.08
N LYS A 227 25.19 2.46 19.52
CA LYS A 227 24.87 3.71 20.23
C LYS A 227 23.37 4.02 20.27
N GLY A 228 22.51 3.05 19.92
CA GLY A 228 21.06 3.20 20.00
C GLY A 228 20.45 4.02 18.87
N GLY A 229 21.07 4.06 17.68
CA GLY A 229 20.42 4.56 16.48
C GLY A 229 20.03 6.05 16.53
N GLY A 230 20.79 6.88 17.26
CA GLY A 230 20.51 8.30 17.43
C GLY A 230 19.38 8.62 18.42
N MET A 231 18.91 7.63 19.20
CA MET A 231 17.94 7.82 20.29
C MET A 231 18.59 8.11 21.65
N GLY A 232 19.90 7.89 21.78
CA GLY A 232 20.67 8.19 22.98
C GLY A 232 21.18 9.63 23.03
N SER A 233 21.70 10.05 24.19
CA SER A 233 22.38 11.34 24.37
C SER A 233 23.69 11.47 23.58
N GLN A 234 24.18 10.37 23.02
CA GLN A 234 25.41 10.32 22.25
C GLN A 234 25.14 10.58 20.76
N HIS A 235 25.86 11.55 20.19
CA HIS A 235 25.80 11.86 18.77
C HIS A 235 26.61 10.83 17.98
N ALA A 236 25.94 9.75 17.55
CA ALA A 236 26.54 8.76 16.66
C ALA A 236 26.75 9.35 15.25
N SER A 237 27.91 9.07 14.64
CA SER A 237 28.17 9.47 13.26
C SER A 237 27.18 8.78 12.31
N ALA A 238 26.55 9.54 11.44
CA ALA A 238 25.49 9.09 10.54
C ALA A 238 25.85 9.27 9.05
N GLY A 239 27.08 9.71 8.73
CA GLY A 239 27.51 9.92 7.34
C GLY A 239 26.52 10.75 6.50
N ARG A 240 26.36 10.38 5.23
CA ARG A 240 25.27 10.92 4.39
C ARG A 240 23.93 10.28 4.73
N MET A 241 23.92 8.95 4.89
CA MET A 241 22.76 8.13 5.32
C MET A 241 23.13 7.35 6.58
N ASN A 242 22.24 7.36 7.56
CA ASN A 242 22.41 6.60 8.79
C ASN A 242 22.11 5.10 8.60
N GLY A 243 22.51 4.27 9.57
CA GLY A 243 22.33 2.81 9.48
C GLY A 243 20.88 2.38 9.25
N GLY A 244 19.90 3.06 9.84
CA GLY A 244 18.47 2.79 9.63
C GLY A 244 18.00 3.15 8.21
N GLU A 245 18.43 4.29 7.67
CA GLU A 245 18.14 4.68 6.27
C GLU A 245 18.70 3.65 5.28
N LYS A 246 19.89 3.09 5.56
CA LYS A 246 20.49 2.06 4.72
C LYS A 246 19.75 0.73 4.82
N VAL A 247 19.33 0.32 6.02
CA VAL A 247 18.49 -0.89 6.19
C VAL A 247 17.17 -0.74 5.47
N TRP A 248 16.55 0.45 5.47
CA TRP A 248 15.32 0.71 4.72
C TRP A 248 15.52 0.70 3.19
N PHE A 249 16.73 1.06 2.73
CA PHE A 249 17.05 1.05 1.31
C PHE A 249 17.14 -0.36 0.70
N TRP A 250 17.60 -1.35 1.49
CA TRP A 250 17.77 -2.74 1.07
C TRP A 250 16.51 -3.58 1.32
#